data_AF-A0A0S6WWY3-F1
#
_entry.id   AF-A0A0S6WWY3-F1
#
_cell.length_a   1.000
_cell.length_b   1.000
_cell.length_c   1.000
_cell.angle_alpha   90.00
_cell.angle_beta   90.00
_cell.angle_gamma   90.00
#
_symmetry.space_group_name_H-M   'P 1'
#
loop_
_entity.id
_entity.type
_entity.pdbx_description
1 polymer ?
#
loop_
_entity_poly.entity_id
_entity_poly.type
_entity_poly.pdbx_seq_one_letter_code
_entity_poly.pdbx_strand_id
1 'polypeptide(L)'
;MAESLSIAKNHPVVTITLACLYGNGAAKHMMKFKQNPDKFNVQNALSDIMVISRFARHKLEIEEDARKGSGRYAQTRFMTDDDGLIEVLSCFEAISVRFEDADDAQNISTEMTVHLQRLLSDLTVVNDDVEGGLSPDDQDKVTEYNRICELVGLA
;
A
#
# COMPACT_ATOMS: atom_id res chain seq x y z
N MET A 1 -17.69 -3.54 -6.85
CA MET A 1 -17.11 -2.36 -7.55
C MET A 1 -15.70 -2.62 -8.09
N ALA A 2 -14.75 -3.19 -7.34
CA ALA A 2 -13.42 -3.53 -7.89
C ALA A 2 -13.50 -4.66 -8.95
N GLU A 3 -14.24 -5.73 -8.64
CA GLU A 3 -14.44 -6.88 -9.54
C GLU A 3 -15.09 -6.48 -10.88
N SER A 4 -16.04 -5.54 -10.86
CA SER A 4 -16.69 -5.02 -12.06
C SER A 4 -15.77 -4.20 -12.96
N LEU A 5 -14.59 -3.81 -12.46
CA LEU A 5 -13.54 -3.12 -13.20
C LEU A 5 -12.33 -4.04 -13.47
N SER A 6 -12.43 -5.34 -13.17
CA SER A 6 -11.33 -6.31 -13.26
C SER A 6 -10.09 -5.89 -12.44
N ILE A 7 -10.29 -5.17 -11.33
CA ILE A 7 -9.24 -4.78 -10.39
C ILE A 7 -9.24 -5.78 -9.23
N ALA A 8 -8.07 -6.33 -8.91
CA ALA A 8 -7.91 -7.20 -7.75
C ALA A 8 -8.24 -6.46 -6.44
N LYS A 9 -8.89 -7.12 -5.48
CA LYS A 9 -9.34 -6.47 -4.23
C LYS A 9 -8.18 -6.03 -3.33
N ASN A 10 -7.03 -6.68 -3.45
CA ASN A 10 -5.78 -6.34 -2.78
C ASN A 10 -4.90 -5.37 -3.60
N HIS A 11 -5.36 -4.90 -4.75
CA HIS A 11 -4.60 -3.95 -5.57
C HIS A 11 -4.35 -2.63 -4.80
N PRO A 12 -3.18 -1.98 -4.91
CA PRO A 12 -2.88 -0.74 -4.19
C PRO A 12 -3.93 0.36 -4.35
N VAL A 13 -4.53 0.49 -5.53
CA VAL A 13 -5.66 1.43 -5.75
C VAL A 13 -6.82 1.19 -4.78
N VAL A 14 -7.17 -0.08 -4.51
CA VAL A 14 -8.26 -0.43 -3.61
C VAL A 14 -7.85 -0.16 -2.16
N THR A 15 -6.67 -0.63 -1.74
CA THR A 15 -6.21 -0.47 -0.35
C THR A 15 -5.98 0.99 0.02
N ILE A 16 -5.48 1.83 -0.90
CA ILE A 16 -5.30 3.27 -0.70
C ILE A 16 -6.64 4.01 -0.67
N THR A 17 -7.61 3.58 -1.50
CA THR A 17 -8.97 4.14 -1.44
C THR A 17 -9.61 3.83 -0.09
N LEU A 18 -9.45 2.61 0.42
CA LEU A 18 -9.90 2.24 1.77
C LEU A 18 -9.17 3.07 2.84
N ALA A 19 -7.85 3.25 2.73
CA ALA A 19 -7.08 4.10 3.64
C ALA A 19 -7.66 5.53 3.75
N CYS A 20 -8.09 6.09 2.62
CA CYS A 20 -8.74 7.40 2.60
C CYS A 20 -10.08 7.41 3.35
N LEU A 21 -10.81 6.30 3.38
CA LEU A 21 -12.06 6.19 4.13
C LEU A 21 -11.81 6.01 5.64
N TYR A 22 -10.78 5.24 6.01
CA TYR A 22 -10.41 4.96 7.41
C TYR A 22 -9.30 5.85 7.93
N GLY A 23 -9.43 7.16 7.69
CA GLY A 23 -8.68 8.17 8.44
C GLY A 23 -7.27 8.51 7.98
N ASN A 24 -6.69 7.77 7.03
CA ASN A 24 -5.29 7.99 6.66
C ASN A 24 -5.09 9.33 5.93
N GLY A 25 -4.50 10.29 6.63
CA GLY A 25 -4.25 11.64 6.14
C GLY A 25 -3.28 11.67 4.95
N ALA A 26 -2.23 10.86 4.99
CA ALA A 26 -1.25 10.73 3.93
C ALA A 26 -1.86 10.18 2.64
N ALA A 27 -2.70 9.15 2.72
CA ALA A 27 -3.43 8.61 1.59
C ALA A 27 -4.40 9.65 0.99
N LYS A 28 -5.15 10.38 1.84
CA LYS A 28 -6.01 11.49 1.37
C LYS A 28 -5.20 12.58 0.68
N HIS A 29 -4.04 12.93 1.22
CA HIS A 29 -3.14 13.93 0.64
C HIS A 29 -2.60 13.47 -0.72
N MET A 30 -2.11 12.24 -0.81
CA MET A 30 -1.61 11.62 -2.04
C MET A 30 -2.69 11.55 -3.13
N MET A 31 -3.93 11.24 -2.75
CA MET A 31 -5.07 11.26 -3.68
C MET A 31 -5.48 12.67 -4.12
N LYS A 32 -5.03 13.73 -3.43
CA LYS A 32 -5.25 15.15 -3.81
C LYS A 32 -6.71 15.47 -4.14
N PHE A 33 -7.65 14.85 -3.42
CA PHE A 33 -9.08 15.03 -3.65
C PHE A 33 -9.45 16.52 -3.67
N LYS A 34 -10.34 16.88 -4.59
CA LYS A 34 -10.83 18.25 -4.77
C LYS A 34 -12.29 18.30 -4.38
N GLN A 35 -12.74 19.46 -3.89
CA GLN A 35 -14.17 19.69 -3.61
C GLN A 35 -15.03 19.49 -4.86
N ASN A 36 -14.52 19.86 -6.03
CA ASN A 36 -15.14 19.53 -7.31
C ASN A 36 -14.51 18.23 -7.86
N PRO A 37 -15.26 17.12 -7.96
CA PRO A 37 -14.77 15.86 -8.52
C PRO A 37 -14.25 15.96 -9.95
N ASP A 38 -14.80 16.86 -10.78
CA ASP A 38 -14.36 17.06 -12.17
C ASP A 38 -12.94 17.63 -12.25
N LYS A 39 -12.41 18.16 -11.14
CA LYS A 39 -11.03 18.65 -11.03
C LYS A 39 -10.06 17.62 -10.46
N PHE A 40 -10.53 16.40 -10.17
CA PHE A 40 -9.67 15.33 -9.70
C PHE A 40 -8.72 14.88 -10.81
N ASN A 41 -7.41 14.95 -10.54
CA ASN A 41 -6.40 14.52 -11.48
C ASN A 41 -6.10 13.03 -11.28
N VAL A 42 -6.86 12.18 -11.99
CA VAL A 42 -6.73 10.72 -11.95
C VAL A 42 -5.31 10.28 -12.32
N GLN A 43 -4.68 10.93 -13.31
CA GLN A 43 -3.34 10.58 -13.77
C GLN A 43 -2.29 10.80 -12.69
N ASN A 44 -2.39 11.89 -11.93
CA ASN A 44 -1.45 12.18 -10.84
C ASN A 44 -1.61 11.17 -9.69
N ALA A 45 -2.85 10.92 -9.25
CA ALA A 45 -3.12 9.94 -8.22
C ALA A 45 -2.66 8.53 -8.63
N LEU A 46 -2.96 8.10 -9.85
CA LEU A 46 -2.52 6.80 -10.36
C LEU A 46 -1.00 6.73 -10.46
N SER A 47 -0.33 7.82 -10.88
CA SER A 47 1.13 7.86 -10.94
C SER A 47 1.75 7.67 -9.57
N ASP A 48 1.23 8.38 -8.56
CA ASP A 48 1.70 8.29 -7.16
C ASP A 48 1.46 6.88 -6.61
N ILE A 49 0.31 6.25 -6.89
CA ILE A 49 0.02 4.85 -6.52
C ILE A 49 0.99 3.88 -7.23
N MET A 50 1.24 4.06 -8.52
CA MET A 50 2.13 3.19 -9.30
C MET A 50 3.59 3.28 -8.86
N VAL A 51 3.99 4.34 -8.15
CA VAL A 51 5.33 4.41 -7.54
C VAL A 51 5.58 3.23 -6.60
N ILE A 52 4.55 2.73 -5.91
CA ILE A 52 4.67 1.58 -4.98
C ILE A 52 5.30 0.38 -5.68
N SER A 53 4.68 -0.09 -6.78
CA SER A 53 5.18 -1.26 -7.51
C SER A 53 6.47 -0.96 -8.27
N ARG A 54 6.62 0.24 -8.85
CA ARG A 54 7.82 0.64 -9.61
C ARG A 54 9.05 0.70 -8.71
N PHE A 55 8.92 1.32 -7.54
CA PHE A 55 10.01 1.42 -6.58
C PHE A 55 10.35 0.07 -5.96
N ALA A 56 9.33 -0.73 -5.59
CA ALA A 56 9.52 -2.08 -5.07
C ALA A 56 10.38 -2.95 -6.00
N ARG A 57 10.10 -2.91 -7.31
CA ARG A 57 10.88 -3.61 -8.33
C ARG A 57 12.34 -3.18 -8.31
N HIS A 58 12.59 -1.88 -8.51
CA HIS A 58 13.96 -1.36 -8.60
C HIS A 58 14.74 -1.56 -7.30
N LYS A 59 14.08 -1.44 -6.15
CA LYS A 59 14.68 -1.73 -4.86
C LYS A 59 15.18 -3.18 -4.79
N LEU A 60 14.32 -4.15 -5.12
CA LEU A 60 14.68 -5.57 -5.07
C LEU A 60 15.80 -5.92 -6.05
N GLU A 61 15.76 -5.40 -7.28
CA GLU A 61 16.82 -5.59 -8.29
C GLU A 61 18.18 -5.09 -7.77
N ILE A 62 18.24 -3.84 -7.29
CA ILE A 62 19.48 -3.21 -6.81
C ILE A 62 20.05 -3.96 -5.60
N GLU A 63 19.19 -4.30 -4.63
CA GLU A 63 19.60 -4.98 -3.39
C GLU A 63 19.94 -6.46 -3.64
N GLU A 64 19.33 -7.11 -4.63
CA GLU A 64 19.71 -8.46 -5.06
C GLU A 64 21.07 -8.49 -5.76
N ASP A 65 21.37 -7.53 -6.64
CA ASP A 65 22.69 -7.40 -7.26
C ASP A 65 23.77 -7.23 -6.19
N ALA A 66 23.53 -6.40 -5.18
CA ALA A 66 24.47 -6.25 -4.06
C ALA A 66 24.66 -7.56 -3.29
N ARG A 67 23.58 -8.32 -3.02
CA ARG A 67 23.66 -9.65 -2.36
C ARG A 67 24.45 -10.68 -3.19
N LYS A 68 24.38 -10.59 -4.51
CA LYS A 68 25.15 -11.46 -5.44
C LYS A 68 26.60 -10.99 -5.66
N GLY A 69 26.98 -9.84 -5.11
CA GLY A 69 28.32 -9.25 -5.27
C GLY A 69 28.54 -8.53 -6.62
N SER A 70 27.50 -8.37 -7.44
CA SER A 70 27.53 -7.60 -8.69
C SER A 70 27.16 -6.12 -8.50
N GLY A 71 26.43 -5.80 -7.43
CA GLY A 71 25.94 -4.46 -7.10
C GLY A 71 26.71 -3.77 -5.97
N ARG A 72 26.62 -2.43 -5.94
CA ARG A 72 27.29 -1.58 -4.92
C ARG A 72 26.40 -1.18 -3.75
N TYR A 73 25.09 -1.30 -3.90
CA TYR A 73 24.12 -0.71 -2.97
C TYR A 73 23.38 -1.80 -2.21
N ALA A 74 23.78 -2.05 -0.97
CA ALA A 74 23.14 -3.04 -0.10
C ALA A 74 21.73 -2.63 0.36
N GLN A 75 21.39 -1.33 0.27
CA GLN A 75 20.10 -0.80 0.67
C GLN A 75 19.69 0.37 -0.24
N THR A 76 18.42 0.42 -0.59
CA THR A 76 17.82 1.51 -1.37
C THR A 76 16.65 2.15 -0.61
N ARG A 77 16.58 3.48 -0.65
CA ARG A 77 15.49 4.27 -0.05
C ARG A 77 14.88 5.20 -1.09
N PHE A 78 13.55 5.31 -1.05
CA PHE A 78 12.81 6.29 -1.87
C PHE A 78 12.96 7.69 -1.27
N MET A 79 13.22 8.69 -2.11
CA MET A 79 13.38 10.09 -1.72
C MET A 79 12.42 10.96 -2.54
N THR A 80 11.62 11.78 -1.85
CA THR A 80 10.70 12.77 -2.41
C THR A 80 10.44 13.85 -1.35
N ASP A 81 9.95 15.02 -1.75
CA ASP A 81 9.46 16.06 -0.81
C ASP A 81 7.97 15.87 -0.49
N ASP A 82 7.33 14.84 -1.05
CA ASP A 82 5.94 14.46 -0.75
C ASP A 82 5.89 13.51 0.46
N ASP A 83 5.74 14.08 1.65
CA ASP A 83 5.67 13.32 2.91
C ASP A 83 4.50 12.31 2.93
N GLY A 84 3.39 12.64 2.27
CA GLY A 84 2.25 11.74 2.16
C GLY A 84 2.59 10.48 1.37
N LEU A 85 3.31 10.63 0.26
CA LEU A 85 3.80 9.50 -0.52
C LEU A 85 4.83 8.67 0.25
N ILE A 86 5.73 9.30 1.02
CA ILE A 86 6.70 8.61 1.88
C ILE A 86 5.99 7.75 2.92
N GLU A 87 5.00 8.31 3.61
CA GLU A 87 4.26 7.63 4.66
C GLU A 87 3.48 6.43 4.10
N VAL A 88 2.77 6.62 2.99
CA VAL A 88 2.04 5.54 2.30
C VAL A 88 3.02 4.45 1.84
N LEU A 89 4.14 4.80 1.19
CA LEU A 89 5.13 3.82 0.75
C LEU A 89 5.70 2.99 1.89
N SER A 90 5.83 3.56 3.09
CA SER A 90 6.33 2.84 4.28
C SER A 90 5.39 1.73 4.78
N CYS A 91 4.15 1.69 4.27
CA CYS A 91 3.17 0.63 4.55
C CYS A 91 3.27 -0.56 3.58
N PHE A 92 4.14 -0.48 2.56
CA PHE A 92 4.34 -1.54 1.58
C PHE A 92 5.78 -2.06 1.63
N GLU A 93 5.92 -3.36 1.85
CA GLU A 93 7.22 -4.03 1.88
C GLU A 93 7.29 -5.04 0.73
N ALA A 94 8.27 -4.87 -0.15
CA ALA A 94 8.46 -5.76 -1.30
C ALA A 94 9.14 -7.07 -0.86
N ILE A 95 8.56 -8.21 -1.22
CA ILE A 95 9.11 -9.54 -0.91
C ILE A 95 9.89 -10.08 -2.11
N SER A 96 9.25 -10.11 -3.28
CA SER A 96 9.84 -10.69 -4.49
C SER A 96 9.31 -10.03 -5.76
N VAL A 97 10.10 -10.09 -6.83
CA VAL A 97 9.66 -9.74 -8.20
C VAL A 97 9.98 -10.93 -9.09
N ARG A 98 9.03 -11.31 -9.94
CA ARG A 98 9.19 -12.36 -10.95
C ARG A 98 8.94 -11.79 -12.32
N PHE A 99 9.77 -12.21 -13.27
CA PHE A 99 9.65 -11.89 -14.68
C PHE A 99 9.32 -13.17 -15.42
N GLU A 100 8.20 -13.17 -16.10
CA GLU A 100 7.76 -14.28 -16.94
C GLU A 100 7.63 -13.75 -18.37
N ASP A 101 8.46 -14.26 -19.27
CA ASP A 101 8.37 -13.91 -20.68
C ASP A 101 7.12 -14.59 -21.27
N ALA A 102 6.28 -13.79 -21.91
CA ALA A 102 5.19 -14.21 -22.77
C ALA A 102 5.54 -13.85 -24.23
N ASP A 103 4.93 -14.52 -25.21
CA ASP A 103 5.34 -14.49 -26.63
C ASP A 103 5.66 -13.08 -27.18
N ASP A 104 4.90 -12.05 -26.78
CA ASP A 104 5.11 -10.63 -27.15
C ASP A 104 5.17 -9.67 -25.95
N ALA A 105 5.25 -10.19 -24.71
CA ALA A 105 5.15 -9.36 -23.51
C ALA A 105 6.01 -9.90 -22.37
N GLN A 106 6.33 -9.05 -21.39
CA GLN A 106 6.92 -9.51 -20.14
C GLN A 106 5.91 -9.30 -19.03
N ASN A 107 5.50 -10.41 -18.40
CA ASN A 107 4.68 -10.37 -17.20
C ASN A 107 5.60 -10.11 -16.01
N ILE A 108 5.32 -9.03 -15.30
CA ILE A 108 6.04 -8.66 -14.08
C ILE A 108 5.08 -8.86 -12.92
N SER A 109 5.42 -9.80 -12.04
CA SER A 109 4.65 -10.10 -10.83
C SER A 109 5.45 -9.64 -9.63
N THR A 110 4.89 -8.72 -8.83
CA THR A 110 5.51 -8.24 -7.59
C THR A 110 4.71 -8.76 -6.41
N GLU A 111 5.39 -9.45 -5.50
CA GLU A 111 4.85 -9.89 -4.22
C GLU A 111 5.22 -8.87 -3.14
N MET A 112 4.22 -8.43 -2.36
CA MET A 112 4.40 -7.38 -1.35
C MET A 112 3.58 -7.70 -0.10
N THR A 113 4.15 -7.38 1.07
CA THR A 113 3.39 -7.24 2.31
C THR A 113 2.78 -5.85 2.36
N VAL A 114 1.49 -5.78 2.71
CA VAL A 114 0.79 -4.53 3.00
C VAL A 114 0.54 -4.48 4.51
N HIS A 115 1.12 -3.51 5.20
CA HIS A 115 0.86 -3.26 6.61
C HIS A 115 -0.48 -2.52 6.78
N LEU A 116 -1.58 -3.24 6.52
CA LEU A 116 -2.91 -2.64 6.41
C LEU A 116 -3.34 -1.92 7.69
N GLN A 117 -2.98 -2.42 8.86
CA GLN A 117 -3.29 -1.75 10.14
C GLN A 117 -2.67 -0.34 10.24
N ARG A 118 -1.44 -0.15 9.75
CA ARG A 118 -0.80 1.18 9.68
C ARG A 118 -1.48 2.08 8.64
N LEU A 119 -2.01 1.47 7.60
CA LEU A 119 -2.68 2.16 6.51
C LEU A 119 -4.13 2.57 6.87
N LEU A 120 -4.85 1.81 7.70
CA LEU A 120 -6.21 2.09 8.17
C LEU A 120 -6.18 2.76 9.56
N SER A 121 -5.73 4.01 9.59
CA SER A 121 -5.39 4.74 10.82
C SER A 121 -6.54 4.80 11.85
N ASP A 122 -7.79 4.96 11.43
CA ASP A 122 -8.95 5.00 12.34
C ASP A 122 -9.24 3.66 13.04
N LEU A 123 -8.73 2.55 12.48
CA LEU A 123 -8.90 1.19 13.03
C LEU A 123 -7.68 0.74 13.83
N THR A 124 -6.67 1.60 14.00
CA THR A 124 -5.51 1.27 14.82
C THR A 124 -5.90 1.24 16.29
N VAL A 125 -5.76 0.09 16.92
CA VAL A 125 -5.89 -0.07 18.37
C VAL A 125 -4.53 0.15 19.00
N VAL A 126 -4.42 1.18 19.84
CA VAL A 126 -3.24 1.38 20.69
C VAL A 126 -3.47 0.51 21.91
N ASN A 127 -2.62 -0.50 22.10
CA ASN A 127 -2.59 -1.25 23.36
C ASN A 127 -1.96 -0.33 24.42
N ASP A 128 -2.74 0.59 24.99
CA ASP A 128 -2.37 1.14 26.28
C ASP A 128 -2.46 -0.01 27.28
N ASP A 129 -1.39 -0.24 28.05
CA ASP A 129 -1.23 -1.30 29.05
C ASP A 129 -2.24 -1.16 30.22
N VAL A 130 -3.53 -1.23 29.92
CA VAL A 130 -4.61 -1.21 30.89
C VAL A 130 -4.98 -2.65 31.17
N GLU A 131 -4.70 -3.10 32.40
CA GLU A 131 -5.23 -4.34 32.97
C GLU A 131 -6.76 -4.31 32.91
N GLY A 132 -7.36 -4.70 31.78
CA GLY A 132 -8.80 -4.51 31.58
C GLY A 132 -9.40 -4.94 30.24
N GLY A 133 -8.63 -5.61 29.36
CA GLY A 133 -9.13 -6.02 28.05
C GLY A 133 -9.43 -4.85 27.10
N LEU A 134 -9.86 -5.16 25.87
CA LEU A 134 -10.19 -4.15 24.86
C LEU A 134 -11.49 -3.42 25.23
N SER A 135 -11.50 -2.10 25.06
CA SER A 135 -12.74 -1.31 25.16
C SER A 135 -13.75 -1.75 24.09
N PRO A 136 -15.06 -1.49 24.27
CA PRO A 136 -16.06 -1.79 23.24
C PRO A 136 -15.76 -1.14 21.89
N ASP A 137 -15.23 0.10 21.89
CA ASP A 137 -14.80 0.81 20.67
C ASP A 137 -13.63 0.10 19.97
N ASP A 138 -12.66 -0.40 20.74
CA ASP A 138 -11.54 -1.16 20.19
C ASP A 138 -11.97 -2.55 19.66
N GLN A 139 -12.96 -3.19 20.30
CA GLN A 139 -13.54 -4.43 19.79
C GLN A 139 -14.25 -4.22 18.45
N ASP A 140 -14.99 -3.12 18.32
CA ASP A 140 -15.65 -2.74 17.06
C ASP A 140 -14.61 -2.47 15.96
N LYS A 141 -13.52 -1.75 16.28
CA LYS A 141 -12.40 -1.50 15.34
C LYS A 141 -11.72 -2.78 14.88
N VAL A 142 -11.43 -3.72 15.80
CA VAL A 142 -10.84 -5.03 15.45
C VAL A 142 -11.78 -5.84 14.57
N THR A 143 -13.08 -5.84 14.89
CA THR A 143 -14.09 -6.56 14.10
C THR A 143 -14.17 -6.00 12.68
N GLU A 144 -14.22 -4.67 12.54
CA GLU A 144 -14.24 -4.00 11.24
C GLU A 144 -12.93 -4.22 10.47
N TYR A 145 -11.78 -4.17 11.14
CA TYR A 145 -10.48 -4.47 10.52
C TYR A 145 -10.45 -5.90 9.93
N ASN A 146 -10.86 -6.91 10.70
CA ASN A 146 -10.91 -8.30 10.25
C ASN A 146 -11.85 -8.46 9.05
N ARG A 147 -13.02 -7.83 9.10
CA ARG A 147 -13.97 -7.82 7.97
C ARG A 147 -13.35 -7.21 6.71
N ILE A 148 -12.58 -6.13 6.84
CA ILE A 148 -11.88 -5.53 5.69
C ILE A 148 -10.83 -6.50 5.15
N CYS A 149 -10.02 -7.13 6.00
CA CYS A 149 -9.03 -8.13 5.59
C CYS A 149 -9.67 -9.27 4.77
N GLU A 150 -10.81 -9.79 5.21
CA GLU A 150 -11.58 -10.79 4.45
C GLU A 150 -12.04 -10.22 3.09
N LEU A 151 -12.58 -9.00 3.08
CA LEU A 151 -13.05 -8.35 1.85
C LEU A 151 -11.94 -8.09 0.84
N VAL A 152 -10.74 -7.73 1.28
CA VAL A 152 -9.60 -7.47 0.39
C VAL A 152 -8.78 -8.73 0.06
N GLY A 153 -9.10 -9.87 0.67
CA GLY A 153 -8.41 -11.14 0.43
C GLY A 153 -7.03 -11.22 1.10
N LEU A 154 -6.91 -10.66 2.30
CA LEU A 154 -5.68 -10.66 3.13
C LEU A 154 -5.85 -11.45 4.44
N ALA A 155 -6.98 -12.16 4.61
CA ALA A 155 -7.28 -13.02 5.76
C ALA A 155 -6.96 -14.49 5.48
#